data_AF-A0A520UHU4-F1
#
_entry.id   AF-A0A520UHU4-F1
#
_cell.length_a   1.000
_cell.length_b   1.000
_cell.length_c   1.000
_cell.angle_alpha   90.00
_cell.angle_beta   90.00
_cell.angle_gamma   90.00
#
_symmetry.space_group_name_H-M   'P 1'
#
loop_
_entity.id
_entity.type
_entity.pdbx_description
1 polymer ?
#
loop_
_entity_poly.entity_id
_entity_poly.type
_entity_poly.pdbx_seq_one_letter_code
_entity_poly.pdbx_strand_id
1 'polypeptide(L)'
;MEFKNALKQYLKAFLAKKFNTPLEARISSAELVRDLFNLKKFDLRGTENLPSESGIIFIYNHISNNKSYILDNNFEITLDSHFISSVISNNYYQTPGIRVIRHSLPFEKAHNNYYNKFDYIRVYSKEYIPKELSEKKLKESKEEFYKASKLVLSKGGNLIVTPEGSSSTTAKSPTDFKAGVFKMIIHSKLDPLIVPLVMVNFDKYHSRTVYRCEIKKPFRLSEVIKNSSNRNQLSIFLNSLNKKYRKWVGDLRSVTSGYQNEINKLVKKKESAIYKKNLVVFYGSSTFRLWKNLNSDFAPYNVLNLGFGGAFIKDCLTYFDTLFSEINPAVIVLYVGGNDLSLGYSAEEINNLYKKLIRKIKIKFPNANILCVSIKPSQHRIGEIKKIKKLNHLIKNNLKKTEKAFYINIFKHFINSNGTIIDQYFLIDKLHLSQEGYNIWKNEIYSVIKKI
;
A
#
# COMPACT_ATOMS: atom_id res chain seq x y z
N MET A 1 10.54 -10.55 23.70
CA MET A 1 12.01 -10.68 23.87
C MET A 1 12.71 -10.66 22.53
N GLU A 2 12.28 -11.49 21.57
CA GLU A 2 12.84 -11.60 20.22
C GLU A 2 13.03 -10.26 19.48
N PHE A 3 11.98 -9.45 19.30
CA PHE A 3 12.09 -8.19 18.53
C PHE A 3 13.06 -7.16 19.15
N LYS A 4 13.12 -7.06 20.48
CA LYS A 4 14.07 -6.17 21.16
C LYS A 4 15.51 -6.64 20.93
N ASN A 5 15.75 -7.95 21.02
CA ASN A 5 17.06 -8.54 20.76
C ASN A 5 17.47 -8.31 19.30
N ALA A 6 16.54 -8.46 18.36
CA ALA A 6 16.78 -8.17 16.96
C ALA A 6 17.11 -6.68 16.75
N LEU A 7 16.43 -5.73 17.41
CA LEU A 7 16.79 -4.31 17.38
C LEU A 7 18.21 -4.05 17.92
N LYS A 8 18.63 -4.74 18.99
CA LYS A 8 20.01 -4.67 19.50
C LYS A 8 21.02 -5.19 18.49
N GLN A 9 20.73 -6.34 17.86
CA GLN A 9 21.59 -6.92 16.83
C GLN A 9 21.70 -6.02 15.61
N TYR A 10 20.57 -5.46 15.14
CA TYR A 10 20.54 -4.44 14.10
C TYR A 10 21.45 -3.26 14.44
N LEU A 11 21.26 -2.66 15.62
CA LEU A 11 22.03 -1.48 16.02
C LEU A 11 23.53 -1.80 16.05
N LYS A 12 23.90 -2.94 16.63
CA LYS A 12 25.29 -3.41 16.68
C LYS A 12 25.87 -3.60 15.27
N ALA A 13 25.16 -4.30 14.38
CA ALA A 13 25.58 -4.55 13.02
C ALA A 13 25.72 -3.26 12.20
N PHE A 14 24.77 -2.33 12.34
CA PHE A 14 24.80 -1.05 11.65
C PHE A 14 25.95 -0.15 12.13
N LEU A 15 26.17 -0.07 13.45
CA LEU A 15 27.24 0.75 14.02
C LEU A 15 28.64 0.20 13.73
N ALA A 16 28.79 -1.12 13.54
CA ALA A 16 30.05 -1.76 13.16
C ALA A 16 30.47 -1.47 11.71
N LYS A 17 29.53 -1.09 10.84
CA LYS A 17 29.83 -0.75 9.44
C LYS A 17 30.40 0.65 9.30
N LYS A 18 31.41 0.78 8.43
CA LYS A 18 31.87 2.06 7.87
C LYS A 18 31.16 2.27 6.54
N PHE A 19 30.76 3.51 6.28
CA PHE A 19 30.07 3.92 5.06
C PHE A 19 30.87 5.05 4.42
N ASN A 20 31.05 4.99 3.10
CA ASN A 20 31.73 6.05 2.35
C ASN A 20 30.79 7.24 2.11
N THR A 21 29.48 6.98 2.04
CA THR A 21 28.46 8.02 1.83
C THR A 21 27.26 7.86 2.77
N PRO A 22 26.52 8.94 3.07
CA PRO A 22 25.26 8.83 3.80
C PRO A 22 24.19 8.00 3.07
N LEU A 23 24.24 7.93 1.73
CA LEU A 23 23.33 7.09 0.94
C LEU A 23 23.56 5.61 1.23
N GLU A 24 24.81 5.15 1.25
CA GLU A 24 25.16 3.77 1.62
C GLU A 24 24.67 3.43 3.04
N ALA A 25 24.83 4.35 3.99
CA ALA A 25 24.31 4.17 5.34
C ALA A 25 22.78 4.02 5.35
N ARG A 26 22.06 4.85 4.59
CA ARG A 26 20.60 4.76 4.47
C ARG A 26 20.16 3.44 3.84
N ILE A 27 20.82 2.99 2.77
CA ILE A 27 20.50 1.73 2.08
C ILE A 27 20.75 0.54 3.02
N SER A 28 21.93 0.46 3.63
CA SER A 28 22.23 -0.63 4.57
C SER A 28 21.30 -0.63 5.78
N SER A 29 20.87 0.52 6.28
CA SER A 29 19.87 0.59 7.35
C SER A 29 18.50 0.10 6.86
N ALA A 30 18.07 0.51 5.68
CA ALA A 30 16.79 0.10 5.11
C ALA A 30 16.73 -1.42 4.89
N GLU A 31 17.79 -2.05 4.42
CA GLU A 31 17.88 -3.50 4.23
C GLU A 31 17.78 -4.25 5.55
N LEU A 32 18.64 -3.92 6.52
CA LEU A 32 18.64 -4.60 7.83
C LEU A 32 17.32 -4.38 8.60
N VAL A 33 16.70 -3.21 8.47
CA VAL A 33 15.40 -2.95 9.12
C VAL A 33 14.26 -3.66 8.39
N ARG A 34 14.36 -3.89 7.08
CA ARG A 34 13.36 -4.72 6.38
C ARG A 34 13.35 -6.13 6.96
N ASP A 35 14.52 -6.70 7.26
CA ASP A 35 14.62 -8.02 7.88
C ASP A 35 13.99 -8.04 9.28
N LEU A 36 14.16 -6.96 10.06
CA LEU A 36 13.48 -6.81 11.35
C LEU A 36 11.96 -6.90 11.23
N PHE A 37 11.36 -6.18 10.28
CA PHE A 37 9.91 -6.22 10.07
C PHE A 37 9.43 -7.53 9.44
N ASN A 38 10.32 -8.32 8.82
CA ASN A 38 9.98 -9.62 8.29
C ASN A 38 9.94 -10.74 9.35
N LEU A 39 10.40 -10.49 10.58
CA LEU A 39 10.28 -11.43 11.72
C LEU A 39 8.83 -11.80 12.03
N LYS A 40 7.87 -10.93 11.69
CA LYS A 40 6.44 -11.22 11.79
C LYS A 40 5.69 -10.49 10.68
N LYS A 41 4.63 -11.10 10.18
CA LYS A 41 3.76 -10.47 9.18
C LYS A 41 3.21 -9.12 9.66
N PHE A 42 3.46 -8.07 8.88
CA PHE A 42 2.79 -6.78 8.95
C PHE A 42 1.66 -6.71 7.92
N ASP A 43 0.77 -5.73 8.08
CA ASP A 43 -0.36 -5.47 7.18
C ASP A 43 -0.12 -4.15 6.42
N LEU A 44 0.35 -4.27 5.17
CA LEU A 44 0.56 -3.14 4.27
C LEU A 44 -0.58 -3.08 3.25
N ARG A 45 -1.30 -1.96 3.21
CA ARG A 45 -2.47 -1.77 2.34
C ARG A 45 -2.30 -0.55 1.45
N GLY A 46 -2.97 -0.55 0.31
CA GLY A 46 -3.04 0.62 -0.57
C GLY A 46 -1.80 0.82 -1.43
N THR A 47 -0.99 -0.21 -1.66
CA THR A 47 0.21 -0.13 -2.51
C THR A 47 -0.11 0.36 -3.92
N GLU A 48 -1.34 0.15 -4.40
CA GLU A 48 -1.85 0.68 -5.66
C GLU A 48 -1.93 2.22 -5.72
N ASN A 49 -1.83 2.90 -4.58
CA ASN A 49 -1.84 4.36 -4.49
C ASN A 49 -0.44 4.97 -4.59
N LEU A 50 0.63 4.16 -4.60
CA LEU A 50 1.99 4.66 -4.76
C LEU A 50 2.18 5.25 -6.17
N PRO A 51 2.61 6.52 -6.29
CA PRO A 51 2.89 7.13 -7.58
C PRO A 51 4.06 6.46 -8.31
N SER A 52 4.04 6.48 -9.63
CA SER A 52 5.22 6.13 -10.45
C SER A 52 6.24 7.26 -10.53
N GLU A 53 5.83 8.50 -10.26
CA GLU A 53 6.72 9.67 -10.24
C GLU A 53 7.64 9.67 -9.00
N SER A 54 8.86 10.16 -9.19
CA SER A 54 9.83 10.44 -8.13
C SER A 54 9.67 11.87 -7.60
N GLY A 55 10.34 12.22 -6.50
CA GLY A 55 10.24 13.56 -5.93
C GLY A 55 8.95 13.77 -5.13
N ILE A 56 8.47 12.72 -4.47
CA ILE A 56 7.22 12.73 -3.70
C ILE A 56 7.47 12.97 -2.22
N ILE A 57 6.41 13.37 -1.50
CA ILE A 57 6.45 13.57 -0.04
C ILE A 57 5.55 12.54 0.62
N PHE A 58 6.13 11.63 1.39
CA PHE A 58 5.39 10.81 2.33
C PHE A 58 5.10 11.62 3.59
N ILE A 59 3.81 11.80 3.90
CA ILE A 59 3.38 12.32 5.20
C ILE A 59 2.76 11.20 6.03
N TYR A 60 3.02 11.19 7.34
CA TYR A 60 2.55 10.11 8.20
C TYR A 60 2.23 10.59 9.62
N ASN A 61 1.28 9.92 10.25
CA ASN A 61 1.02 10.10 11.68
C ASN A 61 2.10 9.37 12.49
N HIS A 62 2.68 10.04 13.48
CA HIS A 62 3.88 9.60 14.18
C HIS A 62 3.53 8.82 15.44
N ILE A 63 3.85 7.52 15.45
CA ILE A 63 3.50 6.61 16.53
C ILE A 63 4.72 6.37 17.42
N SER A 64 4.57 6.62 18.73
CA SER A 64 5.60 6.32 19.73
C SER A 64 5.84 4.81 19.80
N ASN A 65 7.09 4.36 19.99
CA ASN A 65 7.29 2.93 20.17
C ASN A 65 6.78 2.45 21.52
N ASN A 66 6.66 1.12 21.64
CA ASN A 66 6.54 0.51 22.95
C ASN A 66 7.80 0.76 23.79
N LYS A 67 7.63 1.22 25.05
CA LYS A 67 8.75 1.51 25.97
C LYS A 67 9.70 0.33 26.19
N SER A 68 9.23 -0.90 26.02
CA SER A 68 10.10 -2.08 26.11
C SER A 68 11.21 -2.11 25.04
N TYR A 69 11.07 -1.36 23.95
CA TYR A 69 12.04 -1.27 22.85
C TYR A 69 13.11 -0.19 23.03
N ILE A 70 13.09 0.54 24.15
CA ILE A 70 14.19 1.41 24.54
C ILE A 70 15.47 0.56 24.67
N LEU A 71 16.51 1.01 23.97
CA LEU A 71 17.83 0.40 23.93
C LEU A 71 18.74 1.04 24.98
N ASP A 72 19.99 0.58 25.01
CA ASP A 72 20.98 1.04 25.97
C ASP A 72 21.21 2.56 25.80
N ASN A 73 21.56 3.26 26.90
CA ASN A 73 21.65 4.73 26.96
C ASN A 73 20.34 5.48 26.65
N ASN A 74 19.20 4.87 26.97
CA ASN A 74 17.86 5.44 26.75
C ASN A 74 17.60 5.83 25.27
N PHE A 75 18.22 5.10 24.34
CA PHE A 75 18.10 5.37 22.92
C PHE A 75 16.92 4.62 22.29
N GLU A 76 16.21 5.29 21.38
CA GLU A 76 15.08 4.72 20.65
C GLU A 76 15.25 4.90 19.14
N ILE A 77 15.13 3.79 18.41
CA ILE A 77 15.06 3.80 16.94
C ILE A 77 13.61 4.05 16.54
N THR A 78 13.33 5.11 15.78
CA THR A 78 11.96 5.47 15.38
C THR A 78 11.39 4.45 14.39
N LEU A 79 10.57 3.49 14.86
CA LEU A 79 10.18 2.33 14.07
C LEU A 79 9.31 2.69 12.87
N ASP A 80 8.41 3.66 13.02
CA ASP A 80 7.49 4.06 11.96
C ASP A 80 8.20 4.70 10.76
N SER A 81 9.08 5.67 10.98
CA SER A 81 9.83 6.33 9.90
C SER A 81 10.85 5.39 9.26
N HIS A 82 11.41 4.46 10.05
CA HIS A 82 12.26 3.39 9.53
C HIS A 82 11.46 2.38 8.70
N PHE A 83 10.23 2.03 9.10
CA PHE A 83 9.33 1.20 8.30
C PHE A 83 9.02 1.85 6.95
N ILE A 84 8.75 3.15 6.94
CA ILE A 84 8.52 3.88 5.69
C ILE A 84 9.78 3.85 4.80
N SER A 85 10.95 4.07 5.38
CA SER A 85 12.21 4.05 4.62
C SER A 85 12.51 2.66 4.05
N SER A 86 12.30 1.59 4.83
CA SER A 86 12.65 0.21 4.44
C SER A 86 11.58 -0.49 3.62
N VAL A 87 10.35 -0.55 4.14
CA VAL A 87 9.25 -1.36 3.59
C VAL A 87 8.54 -0.65 2.44
N ILE A 88 8.58 0.68 2.40
CA ILE A 88 7.89 1.47 1.37
C ILE A 88 8.90 2.10 0.41
N SER A 89 9.65 3.11 0.86
CA SER A 89 10.48 3.91 -0.04
C SER A 89 11.56 3.06 -0.72
N ASN A 90 12.38 2.33 0.04
CA ASN A 90 13.45 1.52 -0.55
C ASN A 90 12.90 0.36 -1.39
N ASN A 91 11.80 -0.25 -0.97
CA ASN A 91 11.23 -1.40 -1.66
C ASN A 91 10.61 -1.04 -3.02
N TYR A 92 9.90 0.09 -3.12
CA TYR A 92 9.18 0.46 -4.34
C TYR A 92 9.91 1.48 -5.22
N TYR A 93 10.78 2.32 -4.63
CA TYR A 93 11.49 3.39 -5.34
C TYR A 93 13.01 3.17 -5.39
N GLN A 94 13.52 2.06 -4.84
CA GLN A 94 14.96 1.75 -4.80
C GLN A 94 15.80 2.84 -4.09
N THR A 95 15.16 3.63 -3.22
CA THR A 95 15.81 4.63 -2.39
C THR A 95 15.12 4.71 -1.04
N PRO A 96 15.85 4.72 0.10
CA PRO A 96 15.25 4.85 1.43
C PRO A 96 14.56 6.20 1.69
N GLY A 97 14.76 7.19 0.82
CA GLY A 97 14.25 8.55 1.00
C GLY A 97 15.04 9.35 2.04
N ILE A 98 14.73 10.64 2.12
CA ILE A 98 15.31 11.59 3.08
C ILE A 98 14.27 11.90 4.14
N ARG A 99 14.56 11.50 5.38
CA ARG A 99 13.71 11.81 6.53
C ARG A 99 13.95 13.24 7.01
N VAL A 100 12.89 13.85 7.51
CA VAL A 100 12.97 15.06 8.33
C VAL A 100 12.91 14.64 9.79
N ILE A 101 13.99 14.87 10.53
CA ILE A 101 14.15 14.44 11.93
C ILE A 101 14.35 15.63 12.86
N ARG A 102 14.15 15.43 14.17
CA ARG A 102 14.49 16.47 15.16
C ARG A 102 15.99 16.55 15.40
N HIS A 103 16.47 17.73 15.82
CA HIS A 103 17.77 17.83 16.46
C HIS A 103 17.81 16.97 17.75
N SER A 104 18.97 16.36 18.02
CA SER A 104 19.27 15.74 19.31
C SER A 104 19.45 16.82 20.38
N LEU A 105 18.98 16.56 21.59
CA LEU A 105 19.38 17.34 22.76
C LEU A 105 20.86 17.07 23.10
N PRO A 106 21.57 17.99 23.77
CA PRO A 106 23.01 17.84 24.05
C PRO A 106 23.38 16.54 24.79
N PHE A 107 22.49 16.03 25.63
CA PHE A 107 22.70 14.79 26.40
C PHE A 107 22.39 13.50 25.61
N GLU A 108 21.75 13.57 24.45
CA GLU A 108 21.34 12.40 23.66
C GLU A 108 22.44 11.90 22.71
N LYS A 109 23.60 11.53 23.27
CA LYS A 109 24.78 11.10 22.50
C LYS A 109 24.48 9.92 21.56
N ALA A 110 23.73 8.92 22.03
CA ALA A 110 23.39 7.76 21.22
C ALA A 110 22.51 8.11 20.01
N HIS A 111 21.53 9.00 20.19
CA HIS A 111 20.70 9.52 19.10
C HIS A 111 21.56 10.26 18.07
N ASN A 112 22.44 11.14 18.55
CA ASN A 112 23.33 11.91 17.68
C ASN A 112 24.24 10.99 16.85
N ASN A 113 24.95 10.06 17.50
CA ASN A 113 25.87 9.13 16.86
C ASN A 113 25.20 8.26 15.78
N TYR A 114 23.97 7.81 16.05
CA TYR A 114 23.20 7.02 15.10
C TYR A 114 22.72 7.87 13.91
N TYR A 115 22.05 9.00 14.17
CA TYR A 115 21.40 9.76 13.09
C TYR A 115 22.36 10.62 12.25
N ASN A 116 23.56 10.96 12.74
CA ASN A 116 24.56 11.68 11.96
C ASN A 116 25.06 10.88 10.74
N LYS A 117 24.98 9.55 10.77
CA LYS A 117 25.41 8.69 9.66
C LYS A 117 24.55 8.82 8.40
N PHE A 118 23.33 9.35 8.53
CA PHE A 118 22.33 9.32 7.45
C PHE A 118 22.18 10.63 6.68
N ASP A 119 22.75 11.73 7.15
CA ASP A 119 22.59 13.06 6.52
C ASP A 119 21.11 13.39 6.22
N TYR A 120 20.29 13.30 7.27
CA TYR A 120 18.87 13.67 7.21
C TYR A 120 18.67 15.16 7.48
N ILE A 121 17.58 15.70 6.95
CA ILE A 121 17.20 17.09 7.17
C ILE A 121 16.72 17.25 8.63
N ARG A 122 17.23 18.27 9.33
CA ARG A 122 16.93 18.49 10.74
C ARG A 122 16.02 19.69 10.95
N VAL A 123 15.12 19.56 11.91
CA VAL A 123 14.22 20.64 12.35
C VAL A 123 14.15 20.68 13.88
N TYR A 124 13.88 21.84 14.43
CA TYR A 124 13.54 21.95 15.86
C TYR A 124 12.07 21.63 16.08
N SER A 125 11.78 20.70 17.00
CA SER A 125 10.42 20.43 17.47
C SER A 125 10.18 21.13 18.80
N LYS A 126 8.97 21.66 19.01
CA LYS A 126 8.61 22.49 20.19
C LYS A 126 9.02 21.86 21.54
N GLU A 127 8.91 20.54 21.66
CA GLU A 127 9.25 19.78 22.88
C GLU A 127 10.77 19.52 23.04
N TYR A 128 11.58 19.82 22.01
CA TYR A 128 13.00 19.49 21.90
C TYR A 128 13.84 20.70 21.47
N ILE A 129 13.43 21.91 21.87
CA ILE A 129 14.22 23.13 21.68
C ILE A 129 15.11 23.33 22.92
N PRO A 130 16.45 23.42 22.77
CA PRO A 130 17.34 23.81 23.87
C PRO A 130 16.95 25.19 24.43
N LYS A 131 16.94 25.34 25.76
CA LYS A 131 16.53 26.59 26.43
C LYS A 131 17.31 27.84 25.98
N GLU A 132 18.56 27.65 25.58
CA GLU A 132 19.49 28.72 25.17
C GLU A 132 19.47 29.01 23.66
N LEU A 133 18.59 28.37 22.89
CA LEU A 133 18.57 28.54 21.44
C LEU A 133 17.94 29.87 21.03
N SER A 134 18.69 30.71 20.31
CA SER A 134 18.21 32.01 19.85
C SER A 134 17.15 31.89 18.74
N GLU A 135 16.26 32.89 18.64
CA GLU A 135 15.28 32.98 17.55
C GLU A 135 15.93 33.02 16.17
N LYS A 136 17.12 33.65 16.06
CA LYS A 136 17.92 33.68 14.84
C LYS A 136 18.25 32.26 14.36
N LYS A 137 18.74 31.39 15.25
CA LYS A 137 19.05 29.98 14.93
C LYS A 137 17.81 29.18 14.54
N LEU A 138 16.66 29.46 15.17
CA LEU A 138 15.38 28.83 14.78
C LEU A 138 14.97 29.24 13.36
N LYS A 139 15.17 30.50 12.99
CA LYS A 139 14.89 31.00 11.63
C LYS A 139 15.83 30.39 10.60
N GLU A 140 17.13 30.34 10.88
CA GLU A 140 18.15 29.73 10.03
C GLU A 140 17.85 28.24 9.77
N SER A 141 17.54 27.47 10.83
CA SER A 141 17.16 26.05 10.71
C SER A 141 15.92 25.84 9.83
N LYS A 142 14.95 26.75 9.90
CA LYS A 142 13.76 26.70 9.04
C LYS A 142 14.10 26.99 7.57
N GLU A 143 14.97 27.96 7.30
CA GLU A 143 15.44 28.28 5.95
C GLU A 143 16.27 27.12 5.36
N GLU A 144 17.11 26.49 6.17
CA GLU A 144 17.85 25.28 5.80
C GLU A 144 16.90 24.12 5.46
N PHE A 145 15.89 23.87 6.31
CA PHE A 145 14.85 22.87 6.04
C PHE A 145 14.18 23.12 4.67
N TYR A 146 13.85 24.36 4.33
CA TYR A 146 13.21 24.68 3.05
C TYR A 146 14.17 24.46 1.88
N LYS A 147 15.41 24.93 2.00
CA LYS A 147 16.44 24.79 0.96
C LYS A 147 16.76 23.32 0.69
N ALA A 148 17.03 22.54 1.75
CA ALA A 148 17.38 21.13 1.65
C ALA A 148 16.20 20.31 1.10
N SER A 149 14.98 20.55 1.58
CA SER A 149 13.78 19.85 1.10
C SER A 149 13.54 20.13 -0.38
N LYS A 150 13.64 21.40 -0.81
CA LYS A 150 13.53 21.78 -2.23
C LYS A 150 14.57 21.08 -3.09
N LEU A 151 15.83 21.04 -2.62
CA LEU A 151 16.92 20.38 -3.34
C LEU A 151 16.65 18.89 -3.54
N VAL A 152 16.24 18.19 -2.47
CA VAL A 152 15.90 16.76 -2.52
C VAL A 152 14.80 16.50 -3.56
N LEU A 153 13.69 17.24 -3.48
CA LEU A 153 12.56 17.07 -4.39
C LEU A 153 12.94 17.40 -5.84
N SER A 154 13.70 18.48 -6.07
CA SER A 154 14.15 18.87 -7.42
C SER A 154 15.05 17.83 -8.10
N LYS A 155 15.71 16.98 -7.32
CA LYS A 155 16.53 15.86 -7.81
C LYS A 155 15.75 14.55 -7.92
N GLY A 156 14.43 14.57 -7.76
CA GLY A 156 13.58 13.37 -7.73
C GLY A 156 13.69 12.56 -6.43
N GLY A 157 14.33 13.10 -5.38
CA GLY A 157 14.43 12.43 -4.08
C GLY A 157 13.11 12.50 -3.30
N ASN A 158 12.78 11.40 -2.61
CA ASN A 158 11.57 11.33 -1.79
C ASN A 158 11.80 11.89 -0.39
N LEU A 159 10.86 12.67 0.13
CA LEU A 159 10.86 13.15 1.52
C LEU A 159 9.93 12.32 2.39
N ILE A 160 10.34 12.06 3.63
CA ILE A 160 9.52 11.40 4.66
C ILE A 160 9.39 12.35 5.83
N VAL A 161 8.18 12.85 6.07
CA VAL A 161 7.93 13.95 7.01
C VAL A 161 6.71 13.67 7.87
N THR A 162 6.82 13.85 9.18
CA THR A 162 5.64 13.89 10.05
C THR A 162 5.16 15.33 10.26
N PRO A 163 3.89 15.65 9.98
CA PRO A 163 3.33 16.94 10.30
C PRO A 163 3.01 17.12 11.80
N GLU A 164 2.96 16.08 12.63
CA GLU A 164 2.72 16.19 14.09
C GLU A 164 3.91 16.83 14.82
N GLY A 165 5.13 16.48 14.40
CA GLY A 165 6.38 16.92 15.00
C GLY A 165 6.67 16.35 16.40
N SER A 166 5.74 15.62 17.03
CA SER A 166 6.00 14.73 18.16
C SER A 166 5.22 13.42 17.97
N SER A 167 5.73 12.34 18.55
CA SER A 167 5.09 11.02 18.48
C SER A 167 4.04 10.86 19.57
N SER A 168 2.97 10.12 19.29
CA SER A 168 1.95 9.75 20.28
C SER A 168 1.54 8.29 20.17
N THR A 169 0.76 7.76 21.12
CA THR A 169 0.27 6.38 21.00
C THR A 169 -0.74 6.28 19.87
N THR A 170 -0.96 5.08 19.32
CA THR A 170 -2.00 4.83 18.29
C THR A 170 -3.38 5.35 18.70
N ALA A 171 -3.68 5.38 20.00
CA ALA A 171 -4.96 5.88 20.50
C ALA A 171 -5.10 7.41 20.48
N LYS A 172 -3.98 8.13 20.55
CA LYS A 172 -3.93 9.59 20.60
C LYS A 172 -3.49 10.24 19.28
N SER A 173 -2.97 9.44 18.35
CA SER A 173 -2.52 9.90 17.04
C SER A 173 -3.70 10.05 16.04
N PRO A 174 -3.68 11.08 15.16
CA PRO A 174 -2.72 12.17 15.17
C PRO A 174 -3.06 13.25 16.23
N THR A 175 -2.00 13.81 16.81
CA THR A 175 -1.97 15.17 17.36
C THR A 175 -2.16 16.22 16.25
N ASP A 176 -2.26 17.50 16.61
CA ASP A 176 -2.51 18.55 15.62
C ASP A 176 -1.35 18.71 14.64
N PHE A 177 -1.68 18.72 13.35
CA PHE A 177 -0.71 18.86 12.28
C PHE A 177 -0.20 20.28 12.18
N LYS A 178 1.12 20.40 12.12
CA LYS A 178 1.86 21.64 11.94
C LYS A 178 1.92 22.00 10.46
N ALA A 179 1.88 23.30 10.19
CA ALA A 179 1.93 23.85 8.84
C ALA A 179 3.31 23.74 8.15
N GLY A 180 4.35 23.26 8.83
CA GLY A 180 5.75 23.38 8.39
C GLY A 180 6.03 22.82 7.00
N VAL A 181 5.70 21.54 6.77
CA VAL A 181 5.92 20.88 5.47
C VAL A 181 5.07 21.50 4.35
N PHE A 182 3.83 21.88 4.63
CA PHE A 182 2.95 22.49 3.64
C PHE A 182 3.40 23.91 3.26
N LYS A 183 3.89 24.68 4.24
CA LYS A 183 4.54 25.96 3.97
C LYS A 183 5.81 25.76 3.15
N MET A 184 6.62 24.74 3.45
CA MET A 184 7.80 24.41 2.64
C MET A 184 7.42 24.15 1.18
N ILE A 185 6.38 23.36 0.91
CA ILE A 185 5.87 23.11 -0.45
C ILE A 185 5.51 24.42 -1.14
N ILE A 186 4.69 25.26 -0.49
CA ILE A 186 4.28 26.57 -1.03
C ILE A 186 5.49 27.46 -1.38
N HIS A 187 6.50 27.53 -0.49
CA HIS A 187 7.68 28.37 -0.71
C HIS A 187 8.62 27.79 -1.76
N SER A 188 8.68 26.47 -1.87
CA SER A 188 9.55 25.79 -2.83
C SER A 188 9.17 26.10 -4.29
N LYS A 189 7.88 26.41 -4.52
CA LYS A 189 7.21 26.47 -5.83
C LYS A 189 7.23 25.12 -6.58
N LEU A 190 7.60 24.05 -5.90
CA LEU A 190 7.43 22.68 -6.36
C LEU A 190 6.01 22.25 -5.97
N ASP A 191 5.34 21.51 -6.84
CA ASP A 191 4.01 20.94 -6.57
C ASP A 191 4.07 19.40 -6.54
N PRO A 192 4.83 18.79 -5.61
CA PRO A 192 5.02 17.34 -5.56
C PRO A 192 3.73 16.63 -5.12
N LEU A 193 3.58 15.35 -5.48
CA LEU A 193 2.55 14.51 -4.88
C LEU A 193 2.87 14.27 -3.40
N ILE A 194 1.84 14.46 -2.57
CA ILE A 194 1.84 14.13 -1.16
C ILE A 194 1.14 12.79 -1.00
N VAL A 195 1.85 11.81 -0.43
CA VAL A 195 1.34 10.45 -0.19
C VAL A 195 1.07 10.26 1.31
N PRO A 196 -0.21 10.22 1.75
CA PRO A 196 -0.54 10.04 3.15
C PRO A 196 -0.40 8.57 3.56
N LEU A 197 0.39 8.32 4.59
CA LEU A 197 0.59 7.02 5.20
C LEU A 197 -0.07 7.00 6.59
N VAL A 198 -0.92 6.02 6.84
CA VAL A 198 -1.63 5.86 8.12
C VAL A 198 -1.02 4.67 8.85
N MET A 199 -0.42 4.94 10.01
CA MET A 199 0.35 3.98 10.80
C MET A 199 -0.39 3.65 12.11
N VAL A 200 -0.52 2.36 12.44
CA VAL A 200 -1.10 1.92 13.72
C VAL A 200 -0.33 0.75 14.32
N ASN A 201 -0.43 0.65 15.66
CA ASN A 201 0.08 -0.42 16.51
C ASN A 201 1.60 -0.46 16.75
N PHE A 202 2.38 0.49 16.23
CA PHE A 202 3.83 0.57 16.49
C PHE A 202 4.15 0.83 17.98
N ASP A 203 3.18 1.32 18.77
CA ASP A 203 3.23 1.46 20.23
C ASP A 203 3.00 0.13 21.00
N LYS A 204 2.66 -0.95 20.28
CA LYS A 204 2.36 -2.27 20.85
C LYS A 204 3.52 -3.25 20.65
N TYR A 205 3.49 -4.33 21.41
CA TYR A 205 4.44 -5.43 21.23
C TYR A 205 4.29 -6.05 19.83
N HIS A 206 5.36 -6.01 19.05
CA HIS A 206 5.50 -6.67 17.76
C HIS A 206 5.10 -8.16 17.83
N SER A 207 5.51 -8.88 18.88
CA SER A 207 5.16 -10.29 19.04
C SER A 207 3.66 -10.54 19.23
N ARG A 208 2.91 -9.58 19.78
CA ARG A 208 1.48 -9.75 20.12
C ARG A 208 0.52 -9.03 19.17
N THR A 209 1.01 -8.09 18.38
CA THR A 209 0.17 -7.25 17.51
C THR A 209 0.68 -7.28 16.07
N VAL A 210 -0.19 -6.99 15.12
CA VAL A 210 0.19 -6.77 13.71
C VAL A 210 0.39 -5.27 13.52
N TYR A 211 1.59 -4.86 13.13
CA TYR A 211 1.84 -3.49 12.69
C TYR A 211 1.15 -3.27 11.36
N ARG A 212 0.46 -2.13 11.22
CA ARG A 212 -0.28 -1.83 9.99
C ARG A 212 0.09 -0.48 9.44
N CYS A 213 0.21 -0.43 8.12
CA CYS A 213 0.35 0.78 7.34
C CYS A 213 -0.67 0.75 6.21
N GLU A 214 -1.47 1.81 6.07
CA GLU A 214 -2.33 2.01 4.92
C GLU A 214 -1.90 3.26 4.15
N ILE A 215 -1.55 3.05 2.88
CA ILE A 215 -1.19 4.09 1.93
C ILE A 215 -2.48 4.64 1.33
N LYS A 216 -2.77 5.92 1.56
CA LYS A 216 -3.95 6.60 1.03
C LYS A 216 -3.66 7.20 -0.35
N LYS A 217 -4.71 7.57 -1.06
CA LYS A 217 -4.61 8.23 -2.36
C LYS A 217 -3.75 9.49 -2.24
N PRO A 218 -2.77 9.68 -3.15
CA PRO A 218 -1.94 10.87 -3.15
C PRO A 218 -2.72 12.08 -3.65
N PHE A 219 -2.24 13.28 -3.35
CA PHE A 219 -2.81 14.54 -3.82
C PHE A 219 -1.71 15.59 -3.97
N ARG A 220 -1.91 16.59 -4.83
CA ARG A 220 -1.06 17.78 -4.88
C ARG A 220 -1.63 18.87 -3.98
N LEU A 221 -0.76 19.71 -3.40
CA LEU A 221 -1.24 20.78 -2.52
C LEU A 221 -2.08 21.82 -3.27
N SER A 222 -1.73 22.06 -4.54
CA SER A 222 -2.46 22.93 -5.48
C SER A 222 -3.92 22.48 -5.73
N GLU A 223 -4.20 21.17 -5.68
CA GLU A 223 -5.54 20.62 -5.88
C GLU A 223 -6.49 20.91 -4.70
N VAL A 224 -5.93 21.16 -3.52
CA VAL A 224 -6.68 21.29 -2.27
C VAL A 224 -6.61 22.70 -1.66
N ILE A 225 -5.62 23.51 -2.03
CA ILE A 225 -5.47 24.91 -1.63
C ILE A 225 -5.34 25.78 -2.89
N LYS A 226 -6.40 26.53 -3.21
CA LYS A 226 -6.44 27.39 -4.41
C LYS A 226 -5.61 28.66 -4.28
N ASN A 227 -5.53 29.25 -3.08
CA ASN A 227 -4.73 30.45 -2.83
C ASN A 227 -3.77 30.23 -1.66
N SER A 228 -2.54 29.84 -1.98
CA SER A 228 -1.48 29.51 -1.02
C SER A 228 -1.00 30.69 -0.18
N SER A 229 -1.31 31.93 -0.57
CA SER A 229 -1.03 33.16 0.18
C SER A 229 -2.02 33.38 1.33
N ASN A 230 -3.19 32.74 1.30
CA ASN A 230 -4.22 32.90 2.31
C ASN A 230 -3.98 31.96 3.51
N ARG A 231 -3.55 32.52 4.65
CA ARG A 231 -3.29 31.76 5.88
C ARG A 231 -4.52 30.99 6.39
N ASN A 232 -5.74 31.49 6.13
CA ASN A 232 -6.98 30.85 6.55
C ASN A 232 -7.20 29.53 5.81
N GLN A 233 -6.93 29.48 4.49
CA GLN A 233 -7.10 28.26 3.70
C GLN A 233 -6.19 27.12 4.18
N LEU A 234 -4.94 27.44 4.52
CA LEU A 234 -4.01 26.43 5.04
C LEU A 234 -4.48 25.86 6.39
N SER A 235 -5.03 26.71 7.28
CA SER A 235 -5.57 26.24 8.56
C SER A 235 -6.80 25.33 8.37
N ILE A 236 -7.74 25.73 7.49
CA ILE A 236 -8.92 24.92 7.13
C ILE A 236 -8.49 23.56 6.57
N PHE A 237 -7.50 23.56 5.66
CA PHE A 237 -6.95 22.34 5.10
C PHE A 237 -6.34 21.43 6.17
N LEU A 238 -5.51 21.98 7.07
CA LEU A 238 -4.88 21.21 8.16
C LEU A 238 -5.94 20.57 9.06
N ASN A 239 -6.96 21.33 9.47
CA ASN A 239 -8.06 20.81 10.29
C ASN A 239 -8.80 19.66 9.60
N SER A 240 -9.08 19.82 8.30
CA SER A 240 -9.70 18.78 7.47
C SER A 240 -8.83 17.53 7.36
N LEU A 241 -7.52 17.71 7.13
CA LEU A 241 -6.56 16.61 7.02
C LEU A 241 -6.40 15.88 8.36
N ASN A 242 -6.30 16.58 9.48
CA ASN A 242 -6.29 15.98 10.82
C ASN A 242 -7.55 15.15 11.07
N LYS A 243 -8.74 15.67 10.75
CA LYS A 243 -10.01 14.95 10.90
C LYS A 243 -10.03 13.67 10.05
N LYS A 244 -9.53 13.74 8.82
CA LYS A 244 -9.37 12.56 7.95
C LYS A 244 -8.43 11.52 8.56
N TYR A 245 -7.26 11.93 9.03
CA TYR A 245 -6.31 11.01 9.67
C TYR A 245 -6.88 10.39 10.95
N ARG A 246 -7.57 11.14 11.82
CA ARG A 246 -8.23 10.58 13.01
C ARG A 246 -9.22 9.48 12.65
N LYS A 247 -10.04 9.72 11.62
CA LYS A 247 -10.95 8.70 11.08
C LYS A 247 -10.18 7.50 10.53
N TRP A 248 -9.16 7.71 9.71
CA TRP A 248 -8.37 6.62 9.11
C TRP A 248 -7.62 5.78 10.16
N VAL A 249 -7.05 6.40 11.18
CA VAL A 249 -6.40 5.71 12.31
C VAL A 249 -7.44 4.89 13.07
N GLY A 250 -8.61 5.47 13.36
CA GLY A 250 -9.72 4.77 14.01
C GLY A 250 -10.19 3.55 13.21
N ASP A 251 -10.42 3.73 11.90
CA ASP A 251 -10.84 2.69 10.97
C ASP A 251 -9.78 1.58 10.87
N LEU A 252 -8.48 1.93 10.71
CA LEU A 252 -7.40 0.95 10.56
C LEU A 252 -7.12 0.18 11.87
N ARG A 253 -7.34 0.82 13.02
CA ARG A 253 -7.22 0.21 14.35
C ARG A 253 -8.38 -0.75 14.63
N SER A 254 -9.59 -0.42 14.21
CA SER A 254 -10.79 -1.23 14.43
C SER A 254 -10.94 -2.41 13.47
N VAL A 255 -10.04 -2.55 12.49
CA VAL A 255 -10.03 -3.71 11.59
C VAL A 255 -9.84 -5.00 12.39
N THR A 256 -10.96 -5.64 12.68
CA THR A 256 -11.06 -7.08 12.88
C THR A 256 -10.90 -7.74 11.51
N SER A 257 -10.32 -8.93 11.46
CA SER A 257 -9.92 -9.64 10.24
C SER A 257 -11.11 -10.04 9.35
N GLY A 258 -11.75 -9.09 8.65
CA GLY A 258 -12.90 -9.38 7.80
C GLY A 258 -13.17 -8.33 6.72
N TYR A 259 -13.82 -8.78 5.64
CA TYR A 259 -14.17 -7.96 4.48
C TYR A 259 -15.49 -7.19 4.65
N GLN A 260 -16.11 -7.22 5.84
CA GLN A 260 -17.51 -6.82 6.04
C GLN A 260 -17.84 -5.42 5.49
N ASN A 261 -17.01 -4.42 5.77
CA ASN A 261 -17.23 -3.06 5.27
C ASN A 261 -17.18 -2.97 3.75
N GLU A 262 -16.34 -3.79 3.11
CA GLU A 262 -16.21 -3.84 1.66
C GLU A 262 -17.39 -4.61 1.04
N ILE A 263 -17.76 -5.75 1.63
CA ILE A 263 -18.93 -6.54 1.24
C ILE A 263 -20.21 -5.70 1.34
N ASN A 264 -20.41 -4.94 2.42
CA ASN A 264 -21.56 -4.04 2.57
C ASN A 264 -21.63 -2.99 1.45
N LYS A 265 -20.49 -2.48 0.97
CA LYS A 265 -20.46 -1.56 -0.18
C LYS A 265 -20.82 -2.26 -1.49
N LEU A 266 -20.36 -3.51 -1.67
CA LEU A 266 -20.70 -4.30 -2.84
C LEU A 266 -22.19 -4.70 -2.87
N VAL A 267 -22.79 -4.99 -1.72
CA VAL A 267 -24.25 -5.23 -1.59
C VAL A 267 -25.04 -4.00 -2.05
N LYS A 268 -24.70 -2.81 -1.55
CA LYS A 268 -25.33 -1.56 -2.01
C LYS A 268 -25.14 -1.31 -3.50
N LYS A 269 -23.96 -1.64 -4.04
CA LYS A 269 -23.68 -1.51 -5.48
C LYS A 269 -24.53 -2.47 -6.32
N LYS A 270 -24.72 -3.70 -5.84
CA LYS A 270 -25.52 -4.75 -6.48
C LYS A 270 -26.97 -4.31 -6.66
N GLU A 271 -27.56 -3.56 -5.73
CA GLU A 271 -28.95 -3.06 -5.80
C GLU A 271 -29.25 -2.35 -7.14
N SER A 272 -28.30 -1.55 -7.64
CA SER A 272 -28.43 -0.85 -8.93
C SER A 272 -28.43 -1.76 -10.17
N ALA A 273 -28.16 -3.06 -10.01
CA ALA A 273 -28.03 -4.04 -11.08
C ALA A 273 -29.13 -5.11 -11.10
N ILE A 274 -30.04 -5.12 -10.11
CA ILE A 274 -31.10 -6.13 -9.94
C ILE A 274 -31.96 -6.26 -11.21
N TYR A 275 -32.33 -5.15 -11.84
CA TYR A 275 -33.21 -5.13 -13.01
C TYR A 275 -32.48 -5.14 -14.35
N LYS A 276 -31.13 -5.20 -14.35
CA LYS A 276 -30.35 -5.14 -15.59
C LYS A 276 -30.36 -6.50 -16.30
N LYS A 277 -30.85 -6.54 -17.52
CA LYS A 277 -30.76 -7.70 -18.41
C LYS A 277 -29.34 -7.88 -18.95
N ASN A 278 -29.00 -9.12 -19.33
CA ASN A 278 -27.71 -9.50 -19.92
C ASN A 278 -26.51 -9.03 -19.08
N LEU A 279 -26.61 -9.18 -17.76
CA LEU A 279 -25.63 -8.68 -16.80
C LEU A 279 -24.33 -9.51 -16.87
N VAL A 280 -23.20 -8.81 -17.03
CA VAL A 280 -21.85 -9.37 -16.94
C VAL A 280 -21.26 -9.02 -15.58
N VAL A 281 -21.10 -10.01 -14.72
CA VAL A 281 -20.58 -9.82 -13.36
C VAL A 281 -19.10 -10.15 -13.30
N PHE A 282 -18.27 -9.19 -12.89
CA PHE A 282 -16.85 -9.40 -12.61
C PHE A 282 -16.68 -9.72 -11.14
N TYR A 283 -16.18 -10.92 -10.82
CA TYR A 283 -16.10 -11.43 -9.47
C TYR A 283 -14.71 -11.91 -9.09
N GLY A 284 -14.26 -11.57 -7.88
CA GLY A 284 -12.98 -12.03 -7.34
C GLY A 284 -12.19 -10.94 -6.62
N SER A 285 -10.91 -10.83 -6.94
CA SER A 285 -9.92 -10.12 -6.13
C SER A 285 -9.69 -8.64 -6.52
N SER A 286 -8.68 -8.02 -5.89
CA SER A 286 -8.35 -6.60 -6.04
C SER A 286 -8.08 -6.16 -7.48
N THR A 287 -7.62 -7.08 -8.35
CA THR A 287 -7.40 -6.74 -9.76
C THR A 287 -8.71 -6.36 -10.47
N PHE A 288 -9.85 -6.97 -10.14
CA PHE A 288 -11.13 -6.46 -10.64
C PHE A 288 -11.59 -5.22 -9.88
N ARG A 289 -11.48 -5.21 -8.54
CA ARG A 289 -11.85 -4.05 -7.71
C ARG A 289 -11.26 -2.73 -8.22
N LEU A 290 -10.00 -2.78 -8.67
CA LEU A 290 -9.22 -1.61 -9.08
C LEU A 290 -9.41 -1.22 -10.56
N TRP A 291 -10.23 -1.93 -11.32
CA TRP A 291 -10.52 -1.59 -12.71
C TRP A 291 -11.49 -0.40 -12.80
N LYS A 292 -10.93 0.82 -12.80
CA LYS A 292 -11.69 2.08 -12.72
C LYS A 292 -12.66 2.27 -13.91
N ASN A 293 -12.21 1.90 -15.11
CA ASN A 293 -12.93 2.14 -16.37
C ASN A 293 -13.78 0.95 -16.83
N LEU A 294 -14.11 0.00 -15.96
CA LEU A 294 -14.77 -1.25 -16.36
C LEU A 294 -16.07 -1.03 -17.15
N ASN A 295 -16.91 -0.07 -16.74
CA ASN A 295 -18.17 0.23 -17.43
C ASN A 295 -17.95 0.68 -18.88
N SER A 296 -17.01 1.61 -19.11
CA SER A 296 -16.71 2.09 -20.46
C SER A 296 -15.92 1.07 -21.27
N ASP A 297 -15.06 0.27 -20.62
CA ASP A 297 -14.28 -0.77 -21.28
C ASP A 297 -15.13 -1.92 -21.82
N PHE A 298 -16.28 -2.19 -21.22
CA PHE A 298 -17.19 -3.25 -21.64
C PHE A 298 -18.52 -2.72 -22.18
N ALA A 299 -18.60 -1.46 -22.59
CA ALA A 299 -19.77 -0.99 -23.31
C ALA A 299 -19.99 -1.80 -24.62
N PRO A 300 -21.26 -2.06 -25.03
CA PRO A 300 -22.51 -1.65 -24.40
C PRO A 300 -23.05 -2.62 -23.31
N TYR A 301 -22.26 -3.58 -22.83
CA TYR A 301 -22.72 -4.56 -21.87
C TYR A 301 -23.02 -3.94 -20.50
N ASN A 302 -24.09 -4.41 -19.85
CA ASN A 302 -24.38 -4.09 -18.46
C ASN A 302 -23.37 -4.83 -17.57
N VAL A 303 -22.44 -4.10 -16.96
CA VAL A 303 -21.44 -4.72 -16.08
C VAL A 303 -21.68 -4.41 -14.60
N LEU A 304 -21.38 -5.39 -13.74
CA LEU A 304 -21.36 -5.24 -12.29
C LEU A 304 -20.03 -5.78 -11.75
N ASN A 305 -19.26 -4.91 -11.10
CA ASN A 305 -18.00 -5.28 -10.49
C ASN A 305 -18.18 -5.58 -9.00
N LEU A 306 -18.06 -6.87 -8.67
CA LEU A 306 -18.09 -7.47 -7.34
C LEU A 306 -16.69 -7.95 -6.89
N GLY A 307 -15.62 -7.35 -7.41
CA GLY A 307 -14.26 -7.57 -6.93
C GLY A 307 -14.01 -6.88 -5.59
N PHE A 308 -13.30 -7.55 -4.67
CA PHE A 308 -12.91 -7.00 -3.37
C PHE A 308 -11.42 -7.25 -3.04
N GLY A 309 -10.85 -6.40 -2.17
CA GLY A 309 -9.43 -6.41 -1.82
C GLY A 309 -9.03 -7.72 -1.14
N GLY A 310 -7.82 -8.24 -1.41
CA GLY A 310 -7.26 -9.38 -0.67
C GLY A 310 -7.95 -10.75 -0.84
N ALA A 311 -9.09 -10.84 -1.54
CA ALA A 311 -9.92 -12.03 -1.62
C ALA A 311 -9.16 -13.33 -1.91
N PHE A 312 -9.37 -14.33 -1.06
CA PHE A 312 -9.08 -15.74 -1.31
C PHE A 312 -10.29 -16.44 -1.95
N ILE A 313 -10.10 -17.63 -2.51
CA ILE A 313 -11.21 -18.41 -3.08
C ILE A 313 -12.26 -18.73 -2.00
N LYS A 314 -11.81 -19.02 -0.77
CA LYS A 314 -12.72 -19.25 0.38
C LYS A 314 -13.57 -18.03 0.69
N ASP A 315 -13.03 -16.82 0.58
CA ASP A 315 -13.80 -15.59 0.82
C ASP A 315 -14.88 -15.43 -0.25
N CYS A 316 -14.55 -15.72 -1.51
CA CYS A 316 -15.54 -15.74 -2.58
C CYS A 316 -16.64 -16.78 -2.29
N LEU A 317 -16.29 -18.00 -1.85
CA LEU A 317 -17.29 -19.00 -1.46
C LEU A 317 -18.22 -18.51 -0.35
N THR A 318 -17.66 -17.87 0.69
CA THR A 318 -18.39 -17.35 1.85
C THR A 318 -19.38 -16.26 1.45
N TYR A 319 -18.97 -15.28 0.65
CA TYR A 319 -19.81 -14.12 0.31
C TYR A 319 -20.63 -14.28 -0.98
N PHE A 320 -20.50 -15.41 -1.68
CA PHE A 320 -21.20 -15.63 -2.95
C PHE A 320 -22.71 -15.44 -2.82
N ASP A 321 -23.34 -16.05 -1.82
CA ASP A 321 -24.80 -16.01 -1.71
C ASP A 321 -25.32 -14.61 -1.43
N THR A 322 -24.63 -13.86 -0.56
CA THR A 322 -24.92 -12.45 -0.26
C THR A 322 -24.74 -11.54 -1.47
N LEU A 323 -23.65 -11.70 -2.22
CA LEU A 323 -23.32 -10.82 -3.34
C LEU A 323 -24.11 -11.14 -4.62
N PHE A 324 -24.58 -12.38 -4.77
CA PHE A 324 -25.35 -12.83 -5.92
C PHE A 324 -26.83 -13.06 -5.61
N SER A 325 -27.35 -12.60 -4.46
CA SER A 325 -28.80 -12.60 -4.22
C SER A 325 -29.50 -11.63 -5.18
N GLU A 326 -30.68 -11.98 -5.69
CA GLU A 326 -31.56 -11.10 -6.48
C GLU A 326 -31.02 -10.65 -7.85
N ILE A 327 -29.82 -11.08 -8.26
CA ILE A 327 -29.28 -10.82 -9.60
C ILE A 327 -29.27 -12.11 -10.43
N ASN A 328 -29.42 -11.97 -11.74
CA ASN A 328 -29.38 -13.09 -12.69
C ASN A 328 -28.35 -12.79 -13.80
N PRO A 329 -27.05 -13.07 -13.57
CA PRO A 329 -26.00 -12.80 -14.55
C PRO A 329 -26.11 -13.71 -15.78
N ALA A 330 -25.93 -13.13 -16.97
CA ALA A 330 -25.73 -13.90 -18.19
C ALA A 330 -24.28 -14.40 -18.31
N VAL A 331 -23.33 -13.62 -17.78
CA VAL A 331 -21.90 -13.93 -17.79
C VAL A 331 -21.28 -13.63 -16.43
N ILE A 332 -20.46 -14.52 -15.92
CA ILE A 332 -19.65 -14.30 -14.72
C ILE A 332 -18.17 -14.42 -15.10
N VAL A 333 -17.46 -13.30 -15.06
CA VAL A 333 -16.00 -13.25 -15.25
C VAL A 333 -15.31 -13.42 -13.90
N LEU A 334 -14.51 -14.46 -13.74
CA LEU A 334 -13.91 -14.88 -12.49
C LEU A 334 -12.38 -14.69 -12.49
N TYR A 335 -11.85 -13.96 -11.50
CA TYR A 335 -10.41 -13.83 -11.25
C TYR A 335 -10.09 -13.83 -9.75
N VAL A 336 -9.67 -15.01 -9.25
CA VAL A 336 -9.29 -15.26 -7.86
C VAL A 336 -8.36 -16.47 -7.80
N GLY A 337 -7.56 -16.62 -6.73
CA GLY A 337 -6.61 -17.72 -6.54
C GLY A 337 -5.14 -17.29 -6.43
N GLY A 338 -4.81 -16.11 -6.96
CA GLY A 338 -3.44 -15.56 -6.85
C GLY A 338 -3.06 -15.21 -5.42
N ASN A 339 -4.00 -14.79 -4.58
CA ASN A 339 -3.75 -14.50 -3.17
C ASN A 339 -3.54 -15.78 -2.37
N ASP A 340 -4.25 -16.87 -2.71
CA ASP A 340 -4.19 -18.17 -2.04
C ASP A 340 -2.79 -18.79 -2.09
N LEU A 341 -1.95 -18.40 -3.05
CA LEU A 341 -0.52 -18.79 -3.12
C LEU A 341 0.26 -18.39 -1.85
N SER A 342 -0.18 -17.33 -1.15
CA SER A 342 0.43 -16.87 0.10
C SER A 342 0.02 -17.67 1.34
N LEU A 343 -0.91 -18.62 1.21
CA LEU A 343 -1.42 -19.46 2.30
C LEU A 343 -0.65 -20.78 2.48
N GLY A 344 0.41 -20.99 1.69
CA GLY A 344 1.19 -22.23 1.72
C GLY A 344 0.52 -23.42 1.01
N TYR A 345 -0.64 -23.22 0.39
CA TYR A 345 -1.33 -24.27 -0.36
C TYR A 345 -0.56 -24.68 -1.63
N SER A 346 -0.69 -25.97 -1.96
CA SER A 346 -0.33 -26.54 -3.25
C SER A 346 -1.26 -26.05 -4.37
N ALA A 347 -0.83 -26.20 -5.63
CA ALA A 347 -1.66 -25.86 -6.78
C ALA A 347 -2.96 -26.71 -6.81
N GLU A 348 -2.88 -27.98 -6.39
CA GLU A 348 -3.99 -28.91 -6.28
C GLU A 348 -5.03 -28.46 -5.25
N GLU A 349 -4.60 -28.05 -4.06
CA GLU A 349 -5.50 -27.56 -3.01
C GLU A 349 -6.24 -26.29 -3.45
N ILE A 350 -5.53 -25.34 -4.05
CA ILE A 350 -6.13 -24.12 -4.60
C ILE A 350 -7.12 -24.47 -5.71
N ASN A 351 -6.75 -25.40 -6.61
CA ASN A 351 -7.62 -25.88 -7.68
C ASN A 351 -8.89 -26.57 -7.15
N ASN A 352 -8.80 -27.32 -6.04
CA ASN A 352 -9.96 -27.94 -5.40
C ASN A 352 -10.93 -26.90 -4.83
N LEU A 353 -10.42 -25.81 -4.23
CA LEU A 353 -11.25 -24.67 -3.84
C LEU A 353 -11.89 -24.01 -5.06
N TYR A 354 -11.13 -23.85 -6.15
CA TYR A 354 -11.63 -23.25 -7.38
C TYR A 354 -12.77 -24.07 -8.00
N LYS A 355 -12.65 -25.40 -8.02
CA LYS A 355 -13.73 -26.32 -8.43
C LYS A 355 -15.00 -26.15 -7.59
N LYS A 356 -14.86 -26.01 -6.27
CA LYS A 356 -16.00 -25.75 -5.36
C LYS A 356 -16.71 -24.45 -5.74
N LEU A 357 -15.95 -23.40 -6.06
CA LEU A 357 -16.51 -22.11 -6.46
C LEU A 357 -17.25 -22.21 -7.80
N ILE A 358 -16.65 -22.82 -8.83
CA ILE A 358 -17.33 -23.05 -10.12
C ILE A 358 -18.61 -23.85 -9.92
N ARG A 359 -18.57 -24.93 -9.12
CA ARG A 359 -19.76 -25.75 -8.84
C ARG A 359 -20.87 -24.93 -8.18
N LYS A 360 -20.54 -24.11 -7.17
CA LYS A 360 -21.51 -23.23 -6.50
C LYS A 360 -22.15 -22.24 -7.48
N ILE A 361 -21.34 -21.67 -8.39
CA ILE A 361 -21.83 -20.78 -9.44
C ILE A 361 -22.78 -21.52 -10.39
N LYS A 362 -22.38 -22.69 -10.92
CA LYS A 362 -23.20 -23.47 -11.87
C LYS A 362 -24.51 -23.96 -11.26
N ILE A 363 -24.52 -24.32 -9.97
CA ILE A 363 -25.75 -24.72 -9.27
C ILE A 363 -26.72 -23.53 -9.20
N LYS A 364 -26.24 -22.33 -8.87
CA LYS A 364 -27.08 -21.14 -8.74
C LYS A 364 -27.51 -20.56 -10.10
N PHE A 365 -26.62 -20.61 -11.09
CA PHE A 365 -26.80 -20.02 -12.41
C PHE A 365 -26.42 -21.03 -13.51
N PRO A 366 -27.24 -22.06 -13.74
CA PRO A 366 -26.93 -23.14 -14.70
C PRO A 366 -26.76 -22.62 -16.13
N ASN A 367 -27.49 -21.57 -16.48
CA ASN A 367 -27.49 -20.96 -17.81
C ASN A 367 -26.41 -19.90 -18.04
N ALA A 368 -25.75 -19.41 -16.98
CA ALA A 368 -24.72 -18.39 -17.11
C ALA A 368 -23.44 -18.95 -17.73
N ASN A 369 -22.79 -18.14 -18.56
CA ASN A 369 -21.43 -18.40 -19.03
C ASN A 369 -20.41 -18.01 -17.94
N ILE A 370 -19.42 -18.86 -17.68
CA ILE A 370 -18.36 -18.60 -16.70
C ILE A 370 -17.04 -18.38 -17.44
N LEU A 371 -16.44 -17.21 -17.29
CA LEU A 371 -15.18 -16.83 -17.93
C LEU A 371 -14.09 -16.78 -16.86
N CYS A 372 -13.26 -17.81 -16.79
CA CYS A 372 -12.17 -17.90 -15.83
C CYS A 372 -10.89 -17.30 -16.41
N VAL A 373 -10.46 -16.16 -15.87
CA VAL A 373 -9.21 -15.50 -16.24
C VAL A 373 -8.04 -16.19 -15.54
N SER A 374 -7.02 -16.55 -16.31
CA SER A 374 -5.79 -17.17 -15.77
C SER A 374 -5.15 -16.28 -14.71
N ILE A 375 -4.55 -16.89 -13.68
CA ILE A 375 -3.74 -16.16 -12.71
C ILE A 375 -2.57 -15.52 -13.44
N LYS A 376 -2.45 -14.18 -13.39
CA LYS A 376 -1.32 -13.45 -14.00
C LYS A 376 -0.02 -13.68 -13.24
N PRO A 377 1.15 -13.57 -13.90
CA PRO A 377 2.40 -13.40 -13.20
C PRO A 377 2.46 -12.00 -12.51
N SER A 378 3.40 -11.82 -11.59
CA SER A 378 3.72 -10.51 -10.98
C SER A 378 5.08 -10.62 -10.29
N GLN A 379 5.86 -9.53 -10.21
CA GLN A 379 7.17 -9.57 -9.55
C GLN A 379 7.04 -9.96 -8.07
N HIS A 380 5.97 -9.51 -7.42
CA HIS A 380 5.61 -9.89 -6.05
C HIS A 380 5.45 -11.43 -5.86
N ARG A 381 5.20 -12.17 -6.95
CA ARG A 381 4.96 -13.62 -6.92
C ARG A 381 5.95 -14.38 -7.82
N ILE A 382 7.11 -13.79 -8.11
CA ILE A 382 8.08 -14.38 -9.03
C ILE A 382 8.53 -15.77 -8.57
N GLY A 383 8.73 -15.96 -7.25
CA GLY A 383 9.08 -17.26 -6.65
C GLY A 383 8.00 -18.34 -6.82
N GLU A 384 6.74 -17.95 -7.08
CA GLU A 384 5.60 -18.86 -7.22
C GLU A 384 5.24 -19.13 -8.70
N ILE A 385 6.03 -18.66 -9.68
CA ILE A 385 5.69 -18.77 -11.11
C ILE A 385 5.44 -20.21 -11.57
N LYS A 386 6.24 -21.18 -11.11
CA LYS A 386 6.03 -22.59 -11.45
C LYS A 386 4.67 -23.09 -10.92
N LYS A 387 4.31 -22.71 -9.70
CA LYS A 387 3.02 -23.04 -9.08
C LYS A 387 1.86 -22.35 -9.80
N ILE A 388 2.03 -21.09 -10.21
CA ILE A 388 1.05 -20.35 -11.03
C ILE A 388 0.79 -21.06 -12.37
N LYS A 389 1.86 -21.46 -13.09
CA LYS A 389 1.72 -22.20 -14.36
C LYS A 389 0.96 -23.51 -14.16
N LYS A 390 1.30 -24.28 -13.12
CA LYS A 390 0.62 -25.53 -12.77
C LYS A 390 -0.85 -25.31 -12.43
N LEU A 391 -1.16 -24.34 -11.57
CA LEU A 391 -2.53 -23.99 -11.20
C LEU A 391 -3.36 -23.56 -12.43
N ASN A 392 -2.80 -22.70 -13.28
CA ASN A 392 -3.43 -22.27 -14.53
C ASN A 392 -3.76 -23.46 -15.45
N HIS A 393 -2.84 -24.42 -15.56
CA HIS A 393 -3.06 -25.65 -16.33
C HIS A 393 -4.20 -26.50 -15.74
N LEU A 394 -4.21 -26.70 -14.42
CA LEU A 394 -5.26 -27.45 -13.72
C LEU A 394 -6.64 -26.78 -13.90
N ILE A 395 -6.73 -25.46 -13.74
CA ILE A 395 -7.97 -24.70 -13.95
C ILE A 395 -8.44 -24.87 -15.39
N LYS A 396 -7.56 -24.68 -16.39
CA LYS A 396 -7.89 -24.86 -17.81
C LYS A 396 -8.45 -26.25 -18.10
N ASN A 397 -7.83 -27.30 -17.56
CA ASN A 397 -8.27 -28.68 -17.79
C ASN A 397 -9.61 -29.00 -17.13
N ASN A 398 -9.90 -28.43 -15.95
CA ASN A 398 -11.22 -28.60 -15.33
C ASN A 398 -12.33 -27.97 -16.17
N LEU A 399 -12.09 -26.78 -16.72
CA LEU A 399 -13.09 -26.01 -17.48
C LEU A 399 -13.47 -26.71 -18.78
N LYS A 400 -12.55 -27.45 -19.43
CA LYS A 400 -12.86 -28.28 -20.61
C LYS A 400 -13.99 -29.29 -20.36
N LYS A 401 -14.18 -29.71 -19.10
CA LYS A 401 -15.21 -30.67 -18.69
C LYS A 401 -16.48 -30.00 -18.17
N THR A 402 -16.58 -28.67 -18.28
CA THR A 402 -17.68 -27.88 -17.71
C THR A 402 -18.36 -27.09 -18.82
N GLU A 403 -19.64 -27.38 -19.05
CA GLU A 403 -20.44 -26.67 -20.06
C GLU A 403 -20.60 -25.19 -19.72
N LYS A 404 -20.56 -24.33 -20.74
CA LYS A 404 -20.62 -22.86 -20.63
C LYS A 404 -19.52 -22.28 -19.75
N ALA A 405 -18.36 -22.93 -19.70
CA ALA A 405 -17.20 -22.45 -18.95
C ALA A 405 -15.98 -22.30 -19.87
N PHE A 406 -15.36 -21.12 -19.82
CA PHE A 406 -14.32 -20.68 -20.75
C PHE A 406 -13.07 -20.27 -19.99
N TYR A 407 -11.91 -20.63 -20.53
CA TYR A 407 -10.61 -20.24 -19.97
C TYR A 407 -9.99 -19.11 -20.78
N ILE A 408 -9.62 -18.01 -20.12
CA ILE A 408 -9.00 -16.85 -20.74
C ILE A 408 -7.53 -16.80 -20.32
N ASN A 409 -6.63 -17.04 -21.28
CA ASN A 409 -5.19 -17.11 -21.03
C ASN A 409 -4.51 -15.75 -21.14
N ILE A 410 -4.60 -14.94 -20.09
CA ILE A 410 -3.85 -13.68 -20.01
C ILE A 410 -2.37 -13.90 -19.67
N PHE A 411 -2.00 -15.01 -19.03
CA PHE A 411 -0.65 -15.22 -18.47
C PHE A 411 0.45 -15.03 -19.51
N LYS A 412 0.23 -15.53 -20.73
CA LYS A 412 1.19 -15.45 -21.85
C LYS A 412 1.52 -14.00 -22.27
N HIS A 413 0.62 -13.04 -22.04
CA HIS A 413 0.81 -11.66 -22.46
C HIS A 413 1.64 -10.84 -21.47
N PHE A 414 1.84 -11.34 -20.25
CA PHE A 414 2.53 -10.62 -19.19
C PHE A 414 3.99 -11.07 -19.01
N ILE A 415 4.47 -11.94 -19.91
CA ILE A 415 5.82 -12.47 -19.94
C ILE A 415 6.37 -12.31 -21.35
N ASN A 416 7.61 -11.84 -21.48
CA ASN A 416 8.28 -11.74 -22.78
C ASN A 416 8.91 -13.09 -23.21
N SER A 417 9.51 -13.12 -24.40
CA SER A 417 10.19 -14.31 -24.95
C SER A 417 11.24 -14.90 -24.00
N ASN A 418 11.88 -14.07 -23.17
CA ASN A 418 12.92 -14.47 -22.24
C ASN A 418 12.37 -14.97 -20.88
N GLY A 419 11.05 -15.07 -20.73
CA GLY A 419 10.44 -15.53 -19.48
C GLY A 419 10.37 -14.47 -18.38
N THR A 420 10.73 -13.21 -18.66
CA THR A 420 10.69 -12.10 -17.71
C THR A 420 9.35 -11.37 -17.74
N ILE A 421 8.92 -10.87 -16.59
CA ILE A 421 7.65 -10.14 -16.43
C ILE A 421 7.76 -8.77 -17.09
N ILE A 422 6.74 -8.38 -17.84
CA ILE A 422 6.71 -7.10 -18.53
C ILE A 422 6.19 -6.01 -17.57
N ASP A 423 7.12 -5.23 -17.02
CA ASP A 423 6.86 -4.26 -15.96
C ASP A 423 5.84 -3.16 -16.33
N GLN A 424 5.77 -2.77 -17.61
CA GLN A 424 4.86 -1.71 -18.08
C GLN A 424 3.38 -2.03 -17.87
N TYR A 425 3.03 -3.31 -17.67
CA TYR A 425 1.65 -3.74 -17.43
C TYR A 425 1.25 -3.70 -15.95
N PHE A 426 2.14 -3.25 -15.07
CA PHE A 426 1.91 -3.17 -13.64
C PHE A 426 2.11 -1.75 -13.11
N LEU A 427 1.45 -1.46 -11.98
CA LEU A 427 1.78 -0.31 -11.15
C LEU A 427 3.15 -0.49 -10.48
N ILE A 428 3.63 0.55 -9.81
CA ILE A 428 4.92 0.51 -9.09
C ILE A 428 4.97 -0.57 -8.00
N ASP A 429 3.82 -1.01 -7.49
CA ASP A 429 3.75 -2.13 -6.55
C ASP A 429 4.04 -3.51 -7.17
N LYS A 430 4.24 -3.55 -8.49
CA LYS A 430 4.55 -4.73 -9.31
C LYS A 430 3.56 -5.89 -9.10
N LEU A 431 2.34 -5.57 -8.68
CA LEU A 431 1.29 -6.52 -8.35
C LEU A 431 -0.01 -6.16 -9.06
N HIS A 432 -0.47 -4.91 -8.98
CA HIS A 432 -1.70 -4.46 -9.61
C HIS A 432 -1.44 -3.92 -11.03
N LEU A 433 -2.47 -3.90 -11.86
CA LEU A 433 -2.33 -3.58 -13.28
C LEU A 433 -2.28 -2.07 -13.52
N SER A 434 -1.43 -1.66 -14.46
CA SER A 434 -1.51 -0.35 -15.12
C SER A 434 -2.69 -0.31 -16.10
N GLN A 435 -2.92 0.83 -16.73
CA GLN A 435 -3.97 0.94 -17.76
C GLN A 435 -3.65 0.06 -18.97
N GLU A 436 -2.38 -0.04 -19.35
CA GLU A 436 -1.88 -0.91 -20.42
C GLU A 436 -2.13 -2.38 -20.08
N GLY A 437 -1.92 -2.77 -18.82
CA GLY A 437 -2.24 -4.12 -18.33
C GLY A 437 -3.75 -4.41 -18.39
N TYR A 438 -4.61 -3.45 -18.04
CA TYR A 438 -6.06 -3.59 -18.19
C TYR A 438 -6.51 -3.64 -19.65
N ASN A 439 -5.84 -2.95 -20.57
CA ASN A 439 -6.17 -3.02 -22.00
C ASN A 439 -5.98 -4.43 -22.56
N ILE A 440 -4.95 -5.18 -22.11
CA ILE A 440 -4.78 -6.59 -22.47
C ILE A 440 -5.96 -7.42 -21.96
N TRP A 441 -6.33 -7.25 -20.69
CA TRP A 441 -7.43 -7.98 -20.08
C TRP A 441 -8.76 -7.67 -20.77
N LYS A 442 -9.00 -6.39 -21.10
CA LYS A 442 -10.16 -5.93 -21.86
C LYS A 442 -10.26 -6.72 -23.16
N ASN A 443 -9.22 -6.70 -23.98
CA ASN A 443 -9.23 -7.31 -25.31
C ASN A 443 -9.50 -8.83 -25.23
N GLU A 444 -8.81 -9.54 -24.33
CA GLU A 444 -8.97 -10.99 -24.17
C GLU A 444 -10.36 -11.37 -23.64
N ILE A 445 -10.88 -10.65 -22.64
CA ILE A 445 -12.21 -10.93 -22.08
C ILE A 445 -13.31 -10.56 -23.08
N TYR A 446 -13.21 -9.39 -23.70
CA TYR A 446 -14.19 -8.90 -24.67
C TYR A 446 -14.26 -9.81 -25.91
N SER A 447 -13.12 -10.35 -26.37
CA SER A 447 -13.09 -11.32 -27.47
C SER A 447 -13.87 -12.61 -27.16
N VAL A 448 -13.92 -13.05 -25.90
CA VAL A 448 -14.70 -14.23 -25.51
C VAL A 448 -16.16 -13.88 -25.36
N ILE A 449 -16.49 -12.75 -24.71
CA ILE A 449 -17.88 -12.29 -24.56
C ILE A 449 -18.57 -12.11 -25.92
N LYS A 450 -17.86 -11.66 -26.96
CA LYS A 450 -18.42 -11.53 -28.32
C LYS A 450 -18.76 -12.85 -29.02
N LYS A 451 -18.23 -13.98 -28.55
CA LYS A 451 -18.37 -15.30 -29.20
C LYS A 451 -19.46 -16.16 -28.56
N ILE A 452 -20.00 -15.71 -27.43
CA ILE A 452 -21.04 -16.38 -26.65
C ILE A 452 -22.31 -15.53 -26.69
#